data_AF-A0A9D6JML9-F1
#
_entry.id   AF-A0A9D6JML9-F1
#
_cell.length_a   1.000
_cell.length_b   1.000
_cell.length_c   1.000
_cell.angle_alpha   90.00
_cell.angle_beta   90.00
_cell.angle_gamma   90.00
#
_symmetry.space_group_name_H-M   'P 1'
#
loop_
_entity.id
_entity.type
_entity.pdbx_description
1 polymer ?
#
loop_
_entity_poly.entity_id
_entity_poly.type
_entity_poly.pdbx_seq_one_letter_code
_entity_poly.pdbx_strand_id
1 'polypeptide(L)'
;MISRTHIWRNRLIILLASLLILLALMFGLLRMLLPHVTDYGDKIRSQLSKQLGVPVSIQTVDAEIWWLSPRLKLSGVNFYDPDGIRHILQVNEILVGFDWLATIRQRQLQLGFVAFNGASLHIKHFADGRWQIQDEILPAPGSGPLQIPEEILSLLQDTSIYLHDIRLDWQDEQHNNQHMVIEDLNIALLNDAPNHQLSIDMELPQGYGGHVQLLVDMEGPIDQPDQWQGRLYAAVSRLQLRPWFNDYWQWFDFAADGQVDANVWLDWQQLNVQQLHAVVSGERMALHYLNNNVQTWHLDQLIGNVRWQQNKGGW
;
A
#
# COMPACT_ATOMS: atom_id res chain seq x y z
N MET A 1 48.37 24.80 34.52
CA MET A 1 47.14 24.03 34.80
C MET A 1 46.44 23.76 33.47
N ILE A 2 46.99 22.85 32.66
CA ILE A 2 46.45 22.53 31.31
C ILE A 2 45.36 21.48 31.53
N SER A 3 44.13 21.85 31.18
CA SER A 3 42.91 21.20 31.62
C SER A 3 42.79 19.76 31.11
N ARG A 4 42.46 18.83 32.02
CA ARG A 4 42.11 17.43 31.74
C ARG A 4 41.09 17.28 30.59
N THR A 5 40.29 18.31 30.30
CA THR A 5 39.28 18.34 29.22
C THR A 5 39.86 18.13 27.82
N HIS A 6 41.11 18.53 27.53
CA HIS A 6 41.72 18.33 26.21
C HIS A 6 42.09 16.86 25.92
N ILE A 7 42.49 16.12 26.94
CA ILE A 7 42.92 14.71 26.81
C ILE A 7 41.71 13.81 26.55
N TRP A 8 40.60 14.06 27.25
CA TRP A 8 39.34 13.33 27.04
C TRP A 8 38.75 13.61 25.67
N ARG A 9 38.79 14.87 25.20
CA ARG A 9 38.32 15.24 23.86
C ARG A 9 39.12 14.56 22.76
N ASN A 10 40.46 14.54 22.86
CA ASN A 10 41.31 13.85 21.89
C ASN A 10 41.10 12.33 21.90
N ARG A 11 40.91 11.71 23.07
CA ARG A 11 40.59 10.27 23.16
C ARG A 11 39.23 9.95 22.55
N LEU A 12 38.23 10.81 22.74
CA LEU A 12 36.91 10.66 22.13
C LEU A 12 36.96 10.80 20.61
N ILE A 13 37.74 11.76 20.09
CA ILE A 13 37.95 11.94 18.65
C ILE A 13 38.69 10.74 18.05
N ILE A 14 39.72 10.22 18.72
CA ILE A 14 40.46 9.04 18.25
C ILE A 14 39.57 7.79 18.26
N LEU A 15 38.74 7.61 19.31
CA LEU A 15 37.78 6.51 19.36
C LEU A 15 36.74 6.63 18.25
N LEU A 16 36.16 7.81 18.05
CA LEU A 16 35.20 8.07 16.98
C LEU A 16 35.83 7.84 15.60
N ALA A 17 37.05 8.33 15.37
CA ALA A 17 37.78 8.14 14.12
C ALA A 17 38.12 6.66 13.89
N SER A 18 38.54 5.93 14.93
CA SER A 18 38.81 4.49 14.83
C SER A 18 37.54 3.70 14.53
N LEU A 19 36.42 4.06 15.15
CA LEU A 19 35.11 3.47 14.88
C LEU A 19 34.67 3.74 13.44
N LEU A 20 34.82 4.97 12.94
CA LEU A 20 34.51 5.34 11.57
C LEU A 20 35.38 4.61 10.55
N ILE A 21 36.68 4.46 10.82
CA ILE A 21 37.61 3.70 9.95
C ILE A 21 37.23 2.22 9.95
N LEU A 22 36.91 1.65 11.12
CA LEU A 22 36.50 0.24 11.23
C LEU A 22 35.17 -0.01 10.52
N LEU A 23 34.23 0.93 10.62
CA LEU A 23 32.97 0.91 9.89
C LEU A 23 33.23 1.01 8.37
N ALA A 24 34.09 1.93 7.93
CA ALA A 24 34.44 2.11 6.52
C ALA A 24 35.16 0.88 5.93
N LEU A 25 36.05 0.24 6.69
CA LEU A 25 36.70 -1.01 6.30
C LEU A 25 35.70 -2.16 6.23
N MET A 26 34.79 -2.27 7.21
CA MET A 26 33.72 -3.26 7.21
C MET A 26 32.79 -3.08 5.99
N PHE A 27 32.36 -1.84 5.71
CA PHE A 27 31.58 -1.51 4.51
C PHE A 27 32.36 -1.77 3.22
N GLY A 28 33.67 -1.50 3.20
CA GLY A 28 34.55 -1.79 2.08
C GLY A 28 34.67 -3.28 1.79
N LEU A 29 34.87 -4.10 2.83
CA LEU A 29 34.86 -5.57 2.73
C LEU A 29 33.49 -6.08 2.29
N LEU A 30 32.42 -5.58 2.88
CA LEU A 30 31.05 -5.95 2.52
C LEU A 30 30.80 -5.64 1.03
N ARG A 31 31.13 -4.43 0.58
CA ARG A 31 31.03 -4.02 -0.82
C ARG A 31 31.89 -4.85 -1.78
N MET A 32 33.01 -5.40 -1.32
CA MET A 32 33.88 -6.29 -2.10
C MET A 32 33.36 -7.73 -2.15
N LEU A 33 32.61 -8.15 -1.12
CA LEU A 33 31.96 -9.47 -1.04
C LEU A 33 30.59 -9.50 -1.75
N LEU A 34 29.87 -8.38 -1.80
CA LEU A 34 28.56 -8.25 -2.46
C LEU A 34 28.52 -8.75 -3.92
N PRO A 35 29.52 -8.49 -4.78
CA PRO A 35 29.53 -8.98 -6.17
C PRO A 35 29.56 -10.52 -6.29
N HIS A 36 29.93 -11.24 -5.23
CA HIS A 36 29.94 -12.71 -5.21
C HIS A 36 28.60 -13.31 -4.73
N VAL A 37 27.58 -12.48 -4.46
CA VAL A 37 26.24 -12.92 -4.04
C VAL A 37 25.46 -13.59 -5.20
N THR A 38 25.89 -13.42 -6.45
CA THR A 38 25.33 -14.16 -7.60
C THR A 38 25.37 -15.68 -7.41
N ASP A 39 26.38 -16.23 -6.72
CA ASP A 39 26.49 -17.66 -6.40
C ASP A 39 25.53 -18.10 -5.26
N TYR A 40 24.94 -17.15 -4.54
CA TYR A 40 23.95 -17.40 -3.49
C TYR A 40 22.50 -17.33 -4.01
N GLY A 41 22.29 -16.97 -5.28
CA GLY A 41 20.96 -16.91 -5.90
C GLY A 41 20.17 -18.20 -5.72
N ASP A 42 20.81 -19.37 -5.88
CA ASP A 42 20.17 -20.67 -5.68
C ASP A 42 19.75 -20.94 -4.23
N LYS A 43 20.57 -20.53 -3.26
CA LYS A 43 20.24 -20.65 -1.83
C LYS A 43 19.09 -19.71 -1.44
N ILE A 44 19.12 -18.48 -1.95
CA ILE A 44 18.07 -17.47 -1.74
C ILE A 44 16.75 -17.96 -2.34
N ARG A 45 16.76 -18.45 -3.59
CA ARG A 45 15.59 -19.07 -4.25
C ARG A 45 15.01 -20.22 -3.42
N SER A 46 15.87 -21.13 -2.94
CA SER A 46 15.43 -22.29 -2.16
C SER A 46 14.85 -21.89 -0.79
N GLN A 47 15.46 -20.90 -0.12
CA GLN A 47 14.96 -20.40 1.16
C GLN A 47 13.64 -19.63 1.01
N LEU A 48 13.53 -18.76 0.01
CA LEU A 48 12.29 -18.04 -0.31
C LEU A 48 11.16 -19.01 -0.66
N SER A 49 11.41 -19.99 -1.53
CA SER A 49 10.38 -20.98 -1.90
C SER A 49 9.91 -21.80 -0.70
N LYS A 50 10.82 -22.11 0.24
CA LYS A 50 10.48 -22.83 1.47
C LYS A 50 9.68 -21.98 2.45
N GLN A 51 10.00 -20.69 2.57
CA GLN A 51 9.30 -19.78 3.48
C GLN A 51 7.92 -19.38 2.94
N LEU A 52 7.81 -19.15 1.63
CA LEU A 52 6.57 -18.73 0.98
C LEU A 52 5.63 -19.90 0.64
N GLY A 53 6.11 -21.15 0.75
CA GLY A 53 5.32 -22.34 0.46
C GLY A 53 5.01 -22.55 -1.03
N VAL A 54 5.52 -21.69 -1.91
CA VAL A 54 5.31 -21.71 -3.36
C VAL A 54 6.65 -21.71 -4.11
N PRO A 55 6.77 -22.40 -5.27
CA PRO A 55 7.98 -22.31 -6.08
C PRO A 55 8.19 -20.88 -6.58
N VAL A 56 9.40 -20.34 -6.42
CA VAL A 56 9.77 -18.99 -6.89
C VAL A 56 10.94 -19.08 -7.86
N SER A 57 10.76 -18.55 -9.07
CA SER A 57 11.85 -18.32 -10.02
C SER A 57 12.29 -16.87 -9.97
N ILE A 58 13.61 -16.65 -10.00
CA ILE A 58 14.23 -15.33 -9.95
C ILE A 58 15.30 -15.28 -11.02
N GLN A 59 15.18 -14.33 -11.96
CA GLN A 59 16.12 -14.20 -13.06
C GLN A 59 17.51 -13.76 -12.56
N THR A 60 17.57 -12.65 -11.83
CA THR A 60 18.81 -12.13 -11.24
C THR A 60 18.61 -11.73 -9.78
N VAL A 61 19.67 -11.91 -9.00
CA VAL A 61 19.74 -11.50 -7.60
C VAL A 61 20.96 -10.61 -7.47
N ASP A 62 20.71 -9.34 -7.22
CA ASP A 62 21.73 -8.31 -7.04
C ASP A 62 21.67 -7.77 -5.62
N ALA A 63 22.82 -7.48 -5.04
CA ALA A 63 22.90 -6.75 -3.79
C ALA A 63 23.45 -5.36 -4.09
N GLU A 64 22.79 -4.33 -3.57
CA GLU A 64 23.22 -2.95 -3.73
C GLU A 64 23.15 -2.22 -2.40
N ILE A 65 23.92 -1.14 -2.27
CA ILE A 65 23.93 -0.30 -1.07
C ILE A 65 23.42 1.06 -1.50
N TRP A 66 22.25 1.46 -1.00
CA TRP A 66 21.75 2.81 -1.18
C TRP A 66 22.04 3.64 0.06
N TRP A 67 22.84 4.69 -0.08
CA TRP A 67 23.35 5.54 1.01
C TRP A 67 24.17 4.75 2.05
N LEU A 68 23.50 4.13 3.01
CA LEU A 68 24.10 3.26 4.03
C LEU A 68 23.27 1.99 4.24
N SER A 69 22.31 1.73 3.35
CA SER A 69 21.34 0.63 3.42
C SER A 69 21.57 -0.42 2.33
N PRO A 70 22.24 -1.56 2.61
CA PRO A 70 22.07 -2.80 1.87
C PRO A 70 20.61 -3.08 1.53
N ARG A 71 20.35 -3.22 0.25
CA ARG A 71 19.10 -3.74 -0.25
C ARG A 71 19.40 -4.85 -1.24
N LEU A 72 18.55 -5.85 -1.22
CA LEU A 72 18.55 -6.96 -2.15
C LEU A 72 17.59 -6.63 -3.27
N LYS A 73 18.06 -6.67 -4.50
CA LYS A 73 17.28 -6.47 -5.72
C LYS A 73 17.09 -7.82 -6.40
N LEU A 74 15.83 -8.20 -6.57
CA LEU A 74 15.43 -9.41 -7.28
C LEU A 74 14.73 -8.96 -8.56
N SER A 75 15.21 -9.38 -9.73
CA SER A 75 14.59 -9.01 -11.01
C SER A 75 14.01 -10.24 -11.71
N GLY A 76 12.90 -10.05 -12.41
CA GLY A 76 12.18 -11.11 -13.12
C GLY A 76 11.67 -12.19 -12.16
N VAL A 77 10.92 -11.80 -11.13
CA VAL A 77 10.40 -12.71 -10.11
C VAL A 77 9.08 -13.30 -10.57
N ASN A 78 8.98 -14.63 -10.53
CA ASN A 78 7.77 -15.37 -10.87
C ASN A 78 7.41 -16.32 -9.73
N PHE A 79 6.19 -16.21 -9.22
CA PHE A 79 5.61 -17.12 -8.25
C PHE A 79 4.76 -18.15 -8.99
N TYR A 80 4.91 -19.42 -8.66
CA TYR A 80 4.18 -20.51 -9.28
C TYR A 80 3.23 -21.18 -8.29
N ASP A 81 2.22 -21.85 -8.82
CA ASP A 81 1.38 -22.82 -8.09
C ASP A 81 2.29 -23.88 -7.40
N PRO A 82 1.95 -24.42 -6.22
CA PRO A 82 2.54 -25.63 -5.66
C PRO A 82 2.92 -26.73 -6.68
N ASP A 83 2.11 -26.92 -7.73
CA ASP A 83 2.36 -27.90 -8.80
C ASP A 83 3.43 -27.44 -9.82
N GLY A 84 3.84 -26.17 -9.81
CA GLY A 84 4.90 -25.59 -10.64
C GLY A 84 4.51 -25.28 -12.09
N ILE A 85 3.23 -25.42 -12.45
CA ILE A 85 2.78 -25.37 -13.85
C ILE A 85 2.28 -23.97 -14.25
N ARG A 86 1.70 -23.21 -13.33
CA ARG A 86 1.05 -21.91 -13.61
C ARG A 86 1.74 -20.78 -12.86
N HIS A 87 1.81 -19.61 -13.47
CA HIS A 87 2.27 -18.38 -12.84
C HIS A 87 1.13 -17.77 -12.01
N ILE A 88 1.32 -17.68 -10.70
CA ILE A 88 0.38 -16.99 -9.77
C ILE A 88 0.57 -15.49 -9.85
N LEU A 89 1.83 -15.04 -9.83
CA LEU A 89 2.18 -13.63 -9.78
C LEU A 89 3.51 -13.43 -10.50
N GLN A 90 3.54 -12.43 -11.36
CA GLN A 90 4.76 -11.95 -11.99
C GLN A 90 5.06 -10.56 -11.46
N VAL A 91 6.31 -10.34 -11.06
CA VAL A 91 6.82 -9.06 -10.57
C VAL A 91 8.11 -8.75 -11.32
N ASN A 92 8.17 -7.60 -11.96
CA ASN A 92 9.36 -7.19 -12.71
C ASN A 92 10.57 -7.04 -11.78
N GLU A 93 10.38 -6.42 -10.62
CA GLU A 93 11.44 -6.20 -9.64
C GLU A 93 10.90 -6.20 -8.21
N ILE A 94 11.62 -6.85 -7.29
CA ILE A 94 11.40 -6.78 -5.85
C ILE A 94 12.65 -6.21 -5.19
N LEU A 95 12.49 -5.15 -4.40
CA LEU A 95 13.55 -4.59 -3.58
C LEU A 95 13.28 -4.90 -2.12
N VAL A 96 14.21 -5.58 -1.45
CA VAL A 96 14.15 -5.86 -0.02
C VAL A 96 15.22 -5.05 0.67
N GLY A 97 14.81 -4.01 1.39
CA GLY A 97 15.67 -3.26 2.28
C GLY A 97 15.53 -3.75 3.70
N PHE A 98 16.62 -3.71 4.45
CA PHE A 98 16.58 -4.09 5.85
C PHE A 98 17.05 -2.89 6.72
N ASP A 99 16.62 -2.87 7.98
CA ASP A 99 16.91 -1.78 8.92
C ASP A 99 18.13 -2.13 9.79
N TRP A 100 19.26 -1.43 9.60
CA TRP A 100 20.48 -1.71 10.38
C TRP A 100 20.43 -1.17 11.78
N LEU A 101 19.75 -0.06 11.99
CA LEU A 101 19.65 0.54 13.31
C LEU A 101 18.85 -0.41 14.20
N ALA A 102 17.72 -0.91 13.70
CA ALA A 102 16.96 -1.96 14.36
C ALA A 102 17.77 -3.26 14.46
N THR A 103 18.45 -3.69 13.39
CA THR A 103 19.24 -4.93 13.40
C THR A 103 20.34 -4.91 14.45
N ILE A 104 21.08 -3.80 14.57
CA ILE A 104 22.14 -3.64 15.57
C ILE A 104 21.55 -3.56 16.98
N ARG A 105 20.44 -2.82 17.15
CA ARG A 105 19.77 -2.64 18.44
C ARG A 105 19.24 -3.97 18.98
N GLN A 106 18.60 -4.76 18.12
CA GLN A 106 17.93 -6.01 18.48
C GLN A 106 18.83 -7.23 18.32
N ARG A 107 20.00 -7.08 17.67
CA ARG A 107 20.96 -8.16 17.36
C ARG A 107 20.36 -9.28 16.50
N GLN A 108 19.32 -8.96 15.75
CA GLN A 108 18.61 -9.86 14.84
C GLN A 108 18.36 -9.09 13.55
N LEU A 109 18.50 -9.74 12.39
CA LEU A 109 18.25 -9.10 11.11
C LEU A 109 16.78 -8.66 11.03
N GLN A 110 16.55 -7.37 10.84
CA GLN A 110 15.22 -6.76 10.75
C GLN A 110 14.95 -6.24 9.34
N LEU A 111 13.82 -6.63 8.76
CA LEU A 111 13.35 -6.05 7.51
C LEU A 111 12.94 -4.60 7.74
N GLY A 112 13.27 -3.72 6.79
CA GLY A 112 12.89 -2.31 6.86
C GLY A 112 11.81 -2.00 5.83
N PHE A 113 12.00 -2.49 4.60
CA PHE A 113 10.97 -2.37 3.58
C PHE A 113 11.01 -3.49 2.54
N VAL A 114 9.87 -3.70 1.89
CA VAL A 114 9.74 -4.50 0.67
C VAL A 114 9.02 -3.67 -0.38
N ALA A 115 9.61 -3.50 -1.55
CA ALA A 115 9.00 -2.83 -2.69
C ALA A 115 8.79 -3.80 -3.85
N PHE A 116 7.59 -3.82 -4.42
CA PHE A 116 7.24 -4.59 -5.62
C PHE A 116 6.99 -3.60 -6.75
N ASN A 117 7.77 -3.72 -7.83
CA ASN A 117 7.70 -2.82 -8.97
C ASN A 117 7.22 -3.61 -10.20
N GLY A 118 6.22 -3.08 -10.90
CA GLY A 118 5.73 -3.66 -12.15
C GLY A 118 5.12 -5.05 -11.98
N ALA A 119 4.18 -5.20 -11.03
CA ALA A 119 3.44 -6.44 -10.86
C ALA A 119 2.05 -6.37 -11.52
N SER A 120 1.49 -7.52 -11.88
CA SER A 120 0.11 -7.63 -12.34
C SER A 120 -0.73 -8.38 -11.31
N LEU A 121 -1.71 -7.69 -10.74
CA LEU A 121 -2.68 -8.21 -9.80
C LEU A 121 -4.01 -8.43 -10.50
N HIS A 122 -4.62 -9.57 -10.24
CA HIS A 122 -5.94 -9.94 -10.67
C HIS A 122 -6.80 -10.13 -9.43
N ILE A 123 -7.87 -9.33 -9.33
CA ILE A 123 -8.85 -9.45 -8.26
C ILE A 123 -10.20 -9.71 -8.91
N LYS A 124 -10.86 -10.76 -8.43
CA LYS A 124 -12.17 -11.15 -8.90
C LYS A 124 -13.15 -11.28 -7.74
N HIS A 125 -14.27 -10.61 -7.85
CA HIS A 125 -15.41 -10.76 -6.95
C HIS A 125 -16.47 -11.62 -7.65
N PHE A 126 -16.72 -12.80 -7.11
CA PHE A 126 -17.65 -13.77 -7.67
C PHE A 126 -19.10 -13.42 -7.36
N ALA A 127 -20.04 -13.93 -8.18
CA ALA A 127 -21.47 -13.77 -7.96
C ALA A 127 -21.98 -14.41 -6.65
N ASP A 128 -21.24 -15.36 -6.08
CA ASP A 128 -21.53 -15.98 -4.78
C ASP A 128 -20.94 -15.23 -3.57
N GLY A 129 -20.35 -14.06 -3.81
CA GLY A 129 -19.74 -13.19 -2.79
C GLY A 129 -18.33 -13.60 -2.37
N ARG A 130 -17.75 -14.65 -2.96
CA ARG A 130 -16.35 -14.99 -2.73
C ARG A 130 -15.43 -14.01 -3.44
N TRP A 131 -14.23 -13.87 -2.90
CA TRP A 131 -13.17 -13.07 -3.48
C TRP A 131 -12.08 -13.99 -3.99
N GLN A 132 -11.48 -13.66 -5.12
CA GLN A 132 -10.26 -14.26 -5.61
C GLN A 132 -9.21 -13.16 -5.76
N ILE A 133 -8.04 -13.39 -5.18
CA ILE A 133 -6.86 -12.55 -5.36
C ILE A 133 -5.78 -13.44 -5.96
N GLN A 134 -5.33 -13.12 -7.17
CA GLN A 134 -4.52 -14.02 -7.99
C GLN A 134 -5.21 -15.39 -8.14
N ASP A 135 -4.60 -16.45 -7.63
CA ASP A 135 -5.13 -17.82 -7.66
C ASP A 135 -5.73 -18.27 -6.33
N GLU A 136 -5.73 -17.41 -5.30
CA GLU A 136 -6.27 -17.73 -3.99
C GLU A 136 -7.72 -17.25 -3.86
N ILE A 137 -8.63 -18.21 -3.61
CA ILE A 137 -10.03 -17.90 -3.33
C ILE A 137 -10.19 -17.70 -1.83
N LEU A 138 -10.49 -16.47 -1.46
CA LEU A 138 -10.83 -16.11 -0.09
C LEU A 138 -12.29 -16.49 0.23
N PRO A 139 -12.57 -16.89 1.47
CA PRO A 139 -13.93 -17.13 1.94
C PRO A 139 -14.84 -15.91 1.73
N ALA A 140 -16.13 -16.13 1.48
CA ALA A 140 -17.10 -15.05 1.35
C ALA A 140 -17.21 -14.23 2.67
N PRO A 141 -17.45 -12.90 2.59
CA PRO A 141 -17.70 -12.06 3.75
C PRO A 141 -18.80 -12.65 4.64
N GLY A 142 -18.55 -12.77 5.95
CA GLY A 142 -19.50 -13.35 6.92
C GLY A 142 -19.17 -14.78 7.39
N SER A 143 -18.10 -15.39 6.87
CA SER A 143 -17.57 -16.68 7.34
C SER A 143 -16.68 -16.58 8.60
N GLY A 144 -16.63 -15.39 9.21
CA GLY A 144 -15.81 -15.05 10.39
C GLY A 144 -14.90 -13.85 10.09
N PRO A 145 -14.25 -13.26 11.11
CA PRO A 145 -13.19 -12.29 10.87
C PRO A 145 -12.08 -12.93 10.03
N LEU A 146 -11.55 -12.21 9.03
CA LEU A 146 -10.35 -12.59 8.31
C LEU A 146 -9.22 -12.75 9.34
N GLN A 147 -8.84 -14.00 9.63
CA GLN A 147 -7.74 -14.30 10.54
C GLN A 147 -6.44 -14.12 9.75
N ILE A 148 -5.86 -12.93 9.84
CA ILE A 148 -4.50 -12.71 9.37
C ILE A 148 -3.57 -13.49 10.32
N PRO A 149 -2.73 -14.41 9.83
CA PRO A 149 -1.76 -15.12 10.65
C PRO A 149 -0.90 -14.15 11.48
N GLU A 150 -0.64 -14.47 12.75
CA GLU A 150 0.19 -13.63 13.64
C GLU A 150 1.58 -13.35 13.05
N GLU A 151 2.12 -14.29 12.28
CA GLU A 151 3.38 -14.15 11.55
C GLU A 151 3.33 -13.04 10.50
N ILE A 152 2.21 -12.91 9.78
CA ILE A 152 2.02 -11.83 8.81
C ILE A 152 1.80 -10.50 9.53
N LEU A 153 1.00 -10.49 10.61
CA LEU A 153 0.78 -9.28 11.41
C LEU A 153 2.10 -8.74 11.99
N SER A 154 2.92 -9.61 12.57
CA SER A 154 4.22 -9.21 13.13
C SER A 154 5.21 -8.71 12.08
N LEU A 155 5.21 -9.27 10.87
CA LEU A 155 5.99 -8.73 9.76
C LEU A 155 5.52 -7.33 9.35
N LEU A 156 4.21 -7.10 9.32
CA LEU A 156 3.63 -5.81 8.94
C LEU A 156 3.87 -4.70 9.97
N GLN A 157 4.08 -5.01 11.25
CA GLN A 157 4.24 -4.00 12.31
C GLN A 157 5.44 -3.06 12.07
N ASP A 158 6.56 -3.61 11.64
CA ASP A 158 7.83 -2.88 11.51
C ASP A 158 8.37 -2.86 10.07
N THR A 159 7.61 -3.40 9.09
CA THR A 159 8.02 -3.43 7.69
C THR A 159 7.17 -2.50 6.85
N SER A 160 7.82 -1.57 6.13
CA SER A 160 7.16 -0.75 5.12
C SER A 160 6.98 -1.52 3.81
N ILE A 161 5.81 -1.44 3.18
CA ILE A 161 5.50 -2.10 1.91
C ILE A 161 5.24 -1.04 0.83
N TYR A 162 5.85 -1.21 -0.32
CA TYR A 162 5.64 -0.36 -1.48
C TYR A 162 5.21 -1.22 -2.67
N LEU A 163 4.18 -0.78 -3.38
CA LEU A 163 3.71 -1.34 -4.63
C LEU A 163 3.75 -0.20 -5.65
N HIS A 164 4.56 -0.35 -6.69
CA HIS A 164 4.80 0.70 -7.69
C HIS A 164 4.55 0.16 -9.09
N ASP A 165 3.92 0.98 -9.94
CA ASP A 165 3.56 0.64 -11.32
C ASP A 165 2.80 -0.70 -11.38
N ILE A 166 1.81 -0.87 -10.50
CA ILE A 166 1.00 -2.08 -10.46
C ILE A 166 -0.14 -1.98 -11.47
N ARG A 167 -0.29 -3.04 -12.24
CA ARG A 167 -1.47 -3.26 -13.08
C ARG A 167 -2.50 -4.07 -12.30
N LEU A 168 -3.67 -3.51 -12.04
CA LEU A 168 -4.80 -4.21 -11.40
C LEU A 168 -5.88 -4.53 -12.42
N ASP A 169 -6.11 -5.82 -12.66
CA ASP A 169 -7.25 -6.39 -13.40
C ASP A 169 -8.35 -6.72 -12.38
N TRP A 170 -9.39 -5.90 -12.36
CA TRP A 170 -10.53 -5.99 -11.48
C TRP A 170 -11.74 -6.58 -12.23
N GLN A 171 -12.27 -7.70 -11.74
CA GLN A 171 -13.48 -8.32 -12.27
C GLN A 171 -14.55 -8.43 -11.19
N ASP A 172 -15.76 -7.97 -11.46
CA ASP A 172 -16.86 -7.97 -10.51
C ASP A 172 -18.12 -8.59 -11.13
N GLU A 173 -18.36 -9.86 -10.80
CA GLU A 173 -19.54 -10.60 -11.22
C GLU A 173 -20.80 -10.21 -10.45
N GLN A 174 -20.68 -9.52 -9.31
CA GLN A 174 -21.82 -9.06 -8.51
C GLN A 174 -22.44 -7.79 -9.10
N HIS A 175 -21.62 -6.93 -9.69
CA HIS A 175 -22.02 -5.64 -10.24
C HIS A 175 -21.91 -5.66 -11.76
N ASN A 176 -22.95 -6.12 -12.46
CA ASN A 176 -23.06 -6.15 -13.93
C ASN A 176 -21.92 -6.89 -14.69
N ASN A 177 -21.19 -7.79 -14.01
CA ASN A 177 -20.04 -8.49 -14.61
C ASN A 177 -18.99 -7.51 -15.17
N GLN A 178 -18.74 -6.42 -14.43
CA GLN A 178 -17.81 -5.38 -14.86
C GLN A 178 -16.37 -5.86 -14.83
N HIS A 179 -15.58 -5.34 -15.76
CA HIS A 179 -14.15 -5.56 -15.83
C HIS A 179 -13.45 -4.21 -16.00
N MET A 180 -12.56 -3.90 -15.07
CA MET A 180 -11.80 -2.67 -15.00
C MET A 180 -10.30 -2.98 -14.95
N VAL A 181 -9.49 -2.27 -15.72
CA VAL A 181 -8.02 -2.37 -15.64
C VAL A 181 -7.45 -1.03 -15.23
N ILE A 182 -6.70 -1.03 -14.13
CA ILE A 182 -5.93 0.12 -13.65
C ILE A 182 -4.47 -0.18 -13.98
N GLU A 183 -3.85 0.60 -14.87
CA GLU A 183 -2.49 0.32 -15.35
C GLU A 183 -1.41 0.88 -14.41
N ASP A 184 -1.71 2.00 -13.74
CA ASP A 184 -0.75 2.75 -12.92
C ASP A 184 -1.26 2.88 -11.47
N LEU A 185 -1.22 1.77 -10.70
CA LEU A 185 -1.56 1.76 -9.28
C LEU A 185 -0.29 1.81 -8.42
N ASN A 186 -0.23 2.79 -7.52
CA ASN A 186 0.83 2.95 -6.55
C ASN A 186 0.24 2.88 -5.13
N ILE A 187 0.83 2.03 -4.29
CA ILE A 187 0.45 1.89 -2.88
C ILE A 187 1.72 1.96 -2.04
N ALA A 188 1.71 2.78 -0.99
CA ALA A 188 2.77 2.80 0.01
C ALA A 188 2.13 2.63 1.39
N LEU A 189 2.56 1.61 2.12
CA LEU A 189 2.22 1.37 3.52
C LEU A 189 3.51 1.51 4.34
N LEU A 190 3.66 2.63 5.04
CA LEU A 190 4.76 2.86 5.95
C LEU A 190 4.31 2.46 7.35
N ASN A 191 5.03 1.51 7.95
CA ASN A 191 4.74 1.02 9.29
C ASN A 191 5.94 1.30 10.20
N ASP A 192 5.68 2.04 11.28
CA ASP A 192 6.60 2.29 12.39
C ASP A 192 5.77 2.31 13.67
N ALA A 193 5.42 1.11 14.15
CA ALA A 193 4.42 0.91 15.19
C ALA A 193 4.62 1.86 16.39
N PRO A 194 3.55 2.52 16.88
CA PRO A 194 2.14 2.34 16.53
C PRO A 194 1.67 3.21 15.35
N ASN A 195 2.57 3.90 14.64
CA ASN A 195 2.20 4.81 13.55
C ASN A 195 2.19 4.05 12.22
N HIS A 196 1.15 4.29 11.43
CA HIS A 196 0.92 3.67 10.14
C HIS A 196 0.49 4.73 9.15
N GLN A 197 1.10 4.74 7.97
CA GLN A 197 0.69 5.64 6.88
C GLN A 197 0.40 4.82 5.63
N LEU A 198 -0.77 5.05 5.03
CA LEU A 198 -1.17 4.46 3.77
C LEU A 198 -1.32 5.56 2.72
N SER A 199 -0.67 5.39 1.58
CA SER A 199 -0.87 6.19 0.38
C SER A 199 -1.34 5.27 -0.74
N ILE A 200 -2.40 5.67 -1.45
CA ILE A 200 -2.84 5.06 -2.70
C ILE A 200 -2.92 6.17 -3.74
N ASP A 201 -2.36 5.93 -4.91
CA ASP A 201 -2.35 6.87 -6.04
C ASP A 201 -2.60 6.07 -7.31
N MET A 202 -3.65 6.42 -8.06
CA MET A 202 -4.03 5.68 -9.27
C MET A 202 -4.76 6.54 -10.30
N GLU A 203 -4.60 6.18 -11.57
CA GLU A 203 -5.43 6.70 -12.66
C GLU A 203 -6.58 5.73 -12.95
N LEU A 204 -7.81 6.23 -12.89
CA LEU A 204 -8.99 5.48 -13.26
C LEU A 204 -9.02 5.24 -14.78
N PRO A 205 -9.49 4.07 -15.23
CA PRO A 205 -9.58 3.78 -16.65
C PRO A 205 -10.55 4.71 -17.38
N GLN A 206 -10.32 4.81 -18.69
CA GLN A 206 -11.10 5.65 -19.58
C GLN A 206 -12.59 5.39 -19.41
N GLY A 207 -13.34 6.44 -19.08
CA GLY A 207 -14.78 6.38 -18.87
C GLY A 207 -15.18 6.49 -17.41
N TYR A 208 -14.39 6.03 -16.44
CA TYR A 208 -14.74 6.10 -15.01
C TYR A 208 -14.25 7.38 -14.32
N GLY A 209 -13.09 7.93 -14.70
CA GLY A 209 -12.58 9.15 -14.10
C GLY A 209 -11.20 9.57 -14.59
N GLY A 210 -10.53 10.42 -13.83
CA GLY A 210 -9.12 10.76 -13.98
C GLY A 210 -8.30 10.17 -12.84
N HIS A 211 -7.76 11.02 -11.98
CA HIS A 211 -6.86 10.61 -10.90
C HIS A 211 -7.59 10.42 -9.57
N VAL A 212 -7.18 9.41 -8.79
CA VAL A 212 -7.60 9.17 -7.41
C VAL A 212 -6.37 9.13 -6.51
N GLN A 213 -6.45 9.85 -5.40
CA GLN A 213 -5.45 9.83 -4.34
C GLN A 213 -6.11 9.58 -3.00
N LEU A 214 -5.52 8.71 -2.19
CA LEU A 214 -5.91 8.45 -0.80
C LEU A 214 -4.65 8.52 0.07
N LEU A 215 -4.69 9.33 1.11
CA LEU A 215 -3.66 9.41 2.14
C LEU A 215 -4.32 9.16 3.49
N VAL A 216 -3.78 8.24 4.27
CA VAL A 216 -4.27 7.89 5.60
C VAL A 216 -3.09 7.90 6.55
N ASP A 217 -3.20 8.66 7.62
CA ASP A 217 -2.23 8.72 8.72
C ASP A 217 -2.96 8.25 9.98
N MET A 218 -2.53 7.13 10.53
CA MET A 218 -3.23 6.46 11.62
C MET A 218 -2.27 5.96 12.69
N GLU A 219 -2.76 5.92 13.91
CA GLU A 219 -2.04 5.49 15.10
C GLU A 219 -2.86 4.45 15.84
N GLY A 220 -2.23 3.32 16.16
CA GLY A 220 -2.80 2.29 17.01
C GLY A 220 -2.09 0.93 16.88
N PRO A 221 -2.42 -0.05 17.74
CA PRO A 221 -1.87 -1.39 17.65
C PRO A 221 -2.44 -2.11 16.43
N ILE A 222 -1.61 -2.79 15.63
CA ILE A 222 -2.06 -3.45 14.38
C ILE A 222 -3.13 -4.53 14.63
N ASP A 223 -3.14 -5.11 15.83
CA ASP A 223 -4.05 -6.16 16.29
C ASP A 223 -5.37 -5.60 16.88
N GLN A 224 -5.45 -4.28 17.11
CA GLN A 224 -6.58 -3.60 17.75
C GLN A 224 -7.07 -2.41 16.90
N PRO A 225 -7.62 -2.67 15.69
CA PRO A 225 -8.08 -1.64 14.76
C PRO A 225 -9.23 -0.79 15.32
N ASP A 226 -9.97 -1.31 16.31
CA ASP A 226 -11.00 -0.59 17.03
C ASP A 226 -10.45 0.57 17.88
N GLN A 227 -9.16 0.55 18.22
CA GLN A 227 -8.49 1.59 18.98
C GLN A 227 -7.84 2.66 18.10
N TRP A 228 -7.86 2.48 16.79
CA TRP A 228 -7.18 3.38 15.88
C TRP A 228 -7.80 4.77 15.89
N GLN A 229 -6.93 5.76 15.78
CA GLN A 229 -7.26 7.15 15.51
C GLN A 229 -6.44 7.64 14.33
N GLY A 230 -6.96 8.61 13.58
CA GLY A 230 -6.23 9.07 12.42
C GLY A 230 -6.95 10.11 11.60
N ARG A 231 -6.30 10.43 10.49
CA ARG A 231 -6.73 11.41 9.50
C ARG A 231 -6.65 10.80 8.12
N LEU A 232 -7.69 11.03 7.33
CA LEU A 232 -7.81 10.57 5.96
C LEU A 232 -7.99 11.79 5.07
N TYR A 233 -7.27 11.80 3.96
CA TYR A 233 -7.49 12.68 2.84
C TYR A 233 -7.74 11.84 1.60
N ALA A 234 -8.85 12.09 0.91
CA ALA A 234 -9.15 11.47 -0.37
C ALA A 234 -9.42 12.56 -1.40
N ALA A 235 -8.82 12.43 -2.59
CA ALA A 235 -9.08 13.30 -3.72
C ALA A 235 -9.44 12.44 -4.93
N VAL A 236 -10.38 12.95 -5.71
CA VAL A 236 -10.71 12.39 -7.01
C VAL A 236 -10.92 13.51 -8.00
N SER A 237 -10.39 13.32 -9.20
CA SER A 237 -10.50 14.28 -10.29
C SER A 237 -11.22 13.68 -11.49
N ARG A 238 -12.00 14.53 -12.16
CA ARG A 238 -12.73 14.20 -13.40
C ARG A 238 -13.57 12.92 -13.33
N LEU A 239 -14.09 12.55 -12.16
CA LEU A 239 -14.92 11.37 -11.95
C LEU A 239 -16.16 11.44 -12.83
N GLN A 240 -16.41 10.43 -13.65
CA GLN A 240 -17.58 10.39 -14.52
C GLN A 240 -18.70 9.66 -13.79
N LEU A 241 -19.75 10.35 -13.34
CA LEU A 241 -20.75 9.75 -12.44
C LEU A 241 -21.54 8.61 -13.07
N ARG A 242 -21.90 8.74 -14.35
CA ARG A 242 -22.78 7.80 -15.06
C ARG A 242 -22.38 6.32 -14.92
N PRO A 243 -21.14 5.90 -15.26
CA PRO A 243 -20.74 4.50 -15.09
C PRO A 243 -20.78 4.05 -13.63
N TRP A 244 -20.34 4.87 -12.67
CA TRP A 244 -20.42 4.49 -11.25
C TRP A 244 -21.86 4.24 -10.78
N PHE A 245 -22.81 5.10 -11.16
CA PHE A 245 -24.22 4.90 -10.83
C PHE A 245 -24.82 3.67 -11.49
N ASN A 246 -24.46 3.39 -12.75
CA ASN A 246 -24.96 2.23 -13.47
C ASN A 246 -24.40 0.91 -12.93
N ASP A 247 -23.14 0.92 -12.53
CA ASP A 247 -22.39 -0.30 -12.24
C ASP A 247 -22.35 -0.60 -10.74
N TYR A 248 -22.00 0.38 -9.91
CA TYR A 248 -21.64 0.15 -8.50
C TYR A 248 -22.59 0.80 -7.49
N TRP A 249 -23.21 1.93 -7.83
CA TRP A 249 -24.00 2.73 -6.89
C TRP A 249 -25.52 2.60 -7.06
N GLN A 250 -25.98 1.40 -7.42
CA GLN A 250 -27.40 1.07 -7.61
C GLN A 250 -28.22 1.11 -6.30
N TRP A 251 -27.56 1.26 -5.15
CA TRP A 251 -28.20 1.44 -3.85
C TRP A 251 -28.84 2.83 -3.67
N PHE A 252 -28.58 3.78 -4.58
CA PHE A 252 -29.29 5.05 -4.63
C PHE A 252 -30.54 4.96 -5.52
N ASP A 253 -31.64 5.55 -5.07
CA ASP A 253 -32.89 5.66 -5.85
C ASP A 253 -32.85 6.75 -6.97
N PHE A 254 -31.65 7.20 -7.33
CA PHE A 254 -31.41 8.18 -8.38
C PHE A 254 -30.17 7.80 -9.19
N ALA A 255 -30.16 8.18 -10.47
CA ALA A 255 -28.97 8.14 -11.30
C ALA A 255 -28.43 9.55 -11.50
N ALA A 256 -27.10 9.68 -11.58
CA ALA A 256 -26.47 10.94 -11.91
C ALA A 256 -25.52 10.78 -13.11
N ASP A 257 -25.46 11.82 -13.92
CA ASP A 257 -24.46 12.02 -14.96
C ASP A 257 -23.74 13.35 -14.72
N GLY A 258 -22.56 13.48 -15.31
CA GLY A 258 -21.69 14.64 -15.15
C GLY A 258 -20.29 14.23 -14.70
N GLN A 259 -19.44 15.23 -14.66
CA GLN A 259 -18.05 15.09 -14.21
C GLN A 259 -17.90 15.74 -12.84
N VAL A 260 -17.24 15.07 -11.90
CA VAL A 260 -17.03 15.55 -10.52
C VAL A 260 -15.56 15.53 -10.14
N ASP A 261 -15.12 16.60 -9.48
CA ASP A 261 -13.90 16.65 -8.69
C ASP A 261 -14.30 16.77 -7.21
N ALA A 262 -13.67 15.98 -6.35
CA ALA A 262 -13.96 16.01 -4.92
C ALA A 262 -12.69 15.86 -4.09
N ASN A 263 -12.64 16.59 -2.98
CA ASN A 263 -11.64 16.46 -1.94
C ASN A 263 -12.36 16.23 -0.61
N VAL A 264 -11.96 15.20 0.12
CA VAL A 264 -12.56 14.80 1.39
C VAL A 264 -11.48 14.68 2.45
N TRP A 265 -11.70 15.32 3.59
CA TRP A 265 -10.89 15.18 4.80
C TRP A 265 -11.75 14.58 5.89
N LEU A 266 -11.24 13.56 6.57
CA LEU A 266 -11.95 12.85 7.64
C LEU A 266 -11.01 12.61 8.80
N ASP A 267 -11.42 13.02 10.00
CA ASP A 267 -10.75 12.70 11.25
C ASP A 267 -11.59 11.68 12.02
N TRP A 268 -10.97 10.61 12.54
CA TRP A 268 -11.67 9.62 13.35
C TRP A 268 -10.90 9.25 14.61
N GLN A 269 -11.63 8.74 15.60
CA GLN A 269 -11.09 8.22 16.84
C GLN A 269 -11.94 7.03 17.31
N GLN A 270 -11.30 5.87 17.56
CA GLN A 270 -11.97 4.65 18.02
C GLN A 270 -13.19 4.29 17.17
N LEU A 271 -12.99 4.21 15.85
CA LEU A 271 -14.04 3.99 14.83
C LEU A 271 -15.14 5.06 14.72
N ASN A 272 -15.09 6.13 15.53
CA ASN A 272 -16.05 7.22 15.47
C ASN A 272 -15.49 8.40 14.68
N VAL A 273 -16.19 8.80 13.62
CA VAL A 273 -15.84 10.00 12.85
C VAL A 273 -16.02 11.23 13.75
N GLN A 274 -14.97 12.03 13.88
CA GLN A 274 -14.95 13.26 14.68
C GLN A 274 -15.23 14.49 13.82
N GLN A 275 -14.68 14.52 12.61
CA GLN A 275 -14.86 15.61 11.67
C GLN A 275 -14.85 15.08 10.25
N LEU A 276 -15.69 15.68 9.40
CA LEU A 276 -15.69 15.47 7.96
C LEU A 276 -15.78 16.83 7.27
N HIS A 277 -14.90 17.07 6.31
CA HIS A 277 -14.94 18.22 5.43
C HIS A 277 -14.82 17.73 4.00
N ALA A 278 -15.72 18.17 3.12
CA ALA A 278 -15.70 17.80 1.72
C ALA A 278 -15.91 19.04 0.85
N VAL A 279 -15.08 19.18 -0.18
CA VAL A 279 -15.25 20.18 -1.23
C VAL A 279 -15.49 19.42 -2.52
N VAL A 280 -16.61 19.71 -3.18
CA VAL A 280 -17.05 19.02 -4.39
C VAL A 280 -17.36 20.05 -5.46
N SER A 281 -16.88 19.84 -6.67
CA SER A 281 -17.29 20.58 -7.85
C SER A 281 -17.73 19.60 -8.93
N GLY A 282 -18.89 19.86 -9.53
CA GLY A 282 -19.45 19.08 -10.63
C GLY A 282 -19.75 19.97 -11.83
N GLU A 283 -19.58 19.43 -13.02
CA GLU A 283 -19.90 20.06 -14.29
C GLU A 283 -20.84 19.19 -15.11
N ARG A 284 -21.76 19.84 -15.85
CA ARG A 284 -22.72 19.18 -16.75
C ARG A 284 -23.51 18.07 -16.04
N MET A 285 -23.97 18.39 -14.84
CA MET A 285 -24.63 17.45 -13.96
C MET A 285 -26.07 17.21 -14.42
N ALA A 286 -26.48 15.95 -14.50
CA ALA A 286 -27.87 15.57 -14.72
C ALA A 286 -28.29 14.58 -13.63
N LEU A 287 -29.34 14.91 -12.89
CA LEU A 287 -29.91 14.05 -11.85
C LEU A 287 -31.23 13.49 -12.35
N HIS A 288 -31.35 12.17 -12.32
CA HIS A 288 -32.52 11.43 -12.78
C HIS A 288 -33.13 10.68 -11.59
N TYR A 289 -34.31 11.11 -11.13
CA TYR A 289 -35.06 10.36 -10.13
C TYR A 289 -35.76 9.16 -10.77
N LEU A 290 -35.59 7.97 -10.19
CA LEU A 290 -36.18 6.72 -10.68
C LEU A 290 -37.65 6.54 -10.26
N ASN A 291 -38.44 7.62 -10.24
CA ASN A 291 -39.89 7.58 -9.95
C ASN A 291 -40.74 7.74 -11.23
N ASN A 292 -42.04 7.41 -11.14
CA ASN A 292 -42.99 7.40 -12.26
C ASN A 292 -43.14 8.71 -13.05
N ASN A 293 -42.59 9.84 -12.57
CA ASN A 293 -42.68 11.14 -13.23
C ASN A 293 -41.35 11.67 -13.79
N VAL A 294 -40.28 10.84 -13.83
CA VAL A 294 -38.94 11.10 -14.39
C VAL A 294 -38.65 12.61 -14.58
N GLN A 295 -38.43 13.31 -13.47
CA GLN A 295 -37.92 14.68 -13.53
C GLN A 295 -36.40 14.60 -13.64
N THR A 296 -35.88 15.05 -14.78
CA THR A 296 -34.44 15.24 -14.95
C THR A 296 -34.08 16.67 -14.60
N TRP A 297 -33.14 16.82 -13.68
CA TRP A 297 -32.62 18.11 -13.26
C TRP A 297 -31.25 18.30 -13.90
N HIS A 298 -31.12 19.32 -14.75
CA HIS A 298 -29.87 19.69 -15.37
C HIS A 298 -29.25 20.88 -14.63
N LEU A 299 -27.98 20.74 -14.28
CA LEU A 299 -27.19 21.76 -13.59
C LEU A 299 -25.87 21.90 -14.36
N ASP A 300 -25.61 23.08 -14.91
CA ASP A 300 -24.36 23.33 -15.63
C ASP A 300 -23.15 23.18 -14.71
N GLN A 301 -23.29 23.64 -13.47
CA GLN A 301 -22.27 23.59 -12.45
C GLN A 301 -22.89 23.34 -11.07
N LEU A 302 -22.21 22.53 -10.26
CA LEU A 302 -22.51 22.29 -8.85
C LEU A 302 -21.23 22.55 -8.07
N ILE A 303 -21.26 23.42 -7.06
CA ILE A 303 -20.15 23.59 -6.12
C ILE A 303 -20.72 23.42 -4.72
N GLY A 304 -20.10 22.52 -3.94
CA GLY A 304 -20.49 22.23 -2.58
C GLY A 304 -19.29 22.28 -1.65
N ASN A 305 -19.47 22.90 -0.49
CA ASN A 305 -18.59 22.73 0.66
C ASN A 305 -19.45 22.19 1.81
N VAL A 306 -19.10 20.99 2.28
CA VAL A 306 -19.80 20.29 3.35
C VAL A 306 -18.84 20.16 4.52
N ARG A 307 -19.27 20.61 5.70
CA ARG A 307 -18.55 20.40 6.95
C ARG A 307 -19.48 19.80 8.00
N TRP A 308 -19.03 18.71 8.59
CA TRP A 308 -19.69 18.03 9.70
C TRP A 308 -18.67 17.85 10.83
N GLN A 309 -19.12 18.00 12.08
CA GLN A 309 -18.28 17.86 13.25
C GLN A 309 -19.09 17.28 14.40
N GLN A 310 -18.54 16.27 15.07
CA GLN A 310 -19.15 15.68 16.24
C GLN A 310 -19.03 16.64 17.44
N ASN A 311 -20.14 16.91 18.11
CA ASN A 311 -20.21 17.73 19.31
C ASN A 311 -20.58 16.89 20.55
N LYS A 312 -20.22 17.35 21.75
CA LYS A 312 -20.52 16.68 23.03
C LYS A 312 -22.03 16.43 23.30
N GLY A 313 -22.93 17.02 22.50
CA GLY A 313 -24.38 16.83 22.58
C GLY A 313 -25.03 16.26 21.32
N GLY A 314 -24.26 15.78 20.32
CA GLY A 314 -24.78 15.30 19.05
C GLY A 314 -23.94 15.71 17.83
N TRP A 315 -24.61 15.98 16.72
CA TRP A 315 -24.03 16.55 15.49
C TRP A 315 -24.24 18.07 15.45
#